data_AF-A0A178X6N1-F1
#
_entry.id   AF-A0A178X6N1-F1
#
_cell.length_a   1.000
_cell.length_b   1.000
_cell.length_c   1.000
_cell.angle_alpha   90.00
_cell.angle_beta   90.00
_cell.angle_gamma   90.00
#
_symmetry.space_group_name_H-M   'P 1'
#
loop_
_entity.id
_entity.type
_entity.pdbx_description
1 polymer ?
#
loop_
_entity_poly.entity_id
_entity_poly.type
_entity_poly.pdbx_seq_one_letter_code
_entity_poly.pdbx_strand_id
1 'polypeptide(L)'
;MHNAVRELFAEGRDQPSVREVSERSGVHEVTIYRRWGRIESLVLDVAVTQLNEEAPFPDSGDLRRDLLDWAHAVAGQVKTREGFALFRALAAATSPLGGGQGEQPAADAAGYLRQRTAQLQRALDRVAEAGGKPPTVAHVFDVVLAPIYLRAIFGYEPPDTELEALVDRALATA
;
A
#
# COMPACT_ATOMS: atom_id res chain seq x y z
N MET A 1 -11.00 -15.23 8.37
CA MET A 1 -9.71 -14.70 8.88
C MET A 1 -9.42 -13.32 8.32
N HIS A 2 -9.11 -13.17 7.02
CA HIS A 2 -8.79 -11.85 6.45
C HIS A 2 -9.92 -10.83 6.65
N ASN A 3 -11.18 -11.20 6.39
CA ASN A 3 -12.34 -10.33 6.66
C ASN A 3 -12.44 -9.89 8.12
N ALA A 4 -12.13 -10.77 9.09
CA ALA A 4 -12.19 -10.41 10.51
C ALA A 4 -11.17 -9.31 10.86
N VAL A 5 -9.95 -9.40 10.31
CA VAL A 5 -8.92 -8.36 10.50
C VAL A 5 -9.34 -7.04 9.85
N ARG A 6 -9.90 -7.10 8.63
CA ARG A 6 -10.40 -5.94 7.90
C ARG A 6 -11.52 -5.21 8.66
N GLU A 7 -12.50 -5.95 9.15
CA GLU A 7 -13.60 -5.41 9.96
C GLU A 7 -13.06 -4.73 11.24
N LEU A 8 -12.10 -5.37 11.92
CA LEU A 8 -11.45 -4.78 13.09
C LEU A 8 -10.72 -3.48 12.74
N PHE A 9 -10.05 -3.40 11.58
CA PHE A 9 -9.46 -2.14 11.10
C PHE A 9 -10.51 -1.07 10.80
N ALA A 10 -11.61 -1.43 10.14
CA ALA A 10 -12.73 -0.51 9.88
C ALA A 10 -13.32 0.05 11.19
N GLU A 11 -13.33 -0.74 12.26
CA GLU A 11 -13.74 -0.37 13.62
C GLU A 11 -12.66 0.42 14.40
N GLY A 12 -11.49 0.68 13.80
CA GLY A 12 -10.40 1.46 14.40
C GLY A 12 -9.47 0.67 15.33
N ARG A 13 -9.46 -0.67 15.23
CA ARG A 13 -8.48 -1.52 15.91
C ARG A 13 -7.21 -1.62 15.08
N ASP A 14 -6.34 -0.64 15.19
CA ASP A 14 -5.11 -0.53 14.37
C ASP A 14 -4.13 -1.70 14.55
N GLN A 15 -4.16 -2.34 15.72
CA GLN A 15 -3.41 -3.56 16.03
C GLN A 15 -4.35 -4.53 16.77
N PRO A 16 -5.17 -5.30 16.05
CA PRO A 16 -6.07 -6.26 16.70
C PRO A 16 -5.24 -7.32 17.41
N SER A 17 -5.77 -7.89 18.48
CA SER A 17 -5.19 -9.04 19.17
C SER A 17 -5.56 -10.38 18.51
N VAL A 18 -4.78 -11.43 18.73
CA VAL A 18 -5.13 -12.80 18.28
C VAL A 18 -6.50 -13.22 18.80
N ARG A 19 -6.84 -12.83 20.03
CA ARG A 19 -8.12 -13.09 20.66
C ARG A 19 -9.27 -12.42 19.93
N GLU A 20 -9.17 -11.12 19.64
CA GLU A 20 -10.21 -10.38 18.89
C GLU A 20 -10.43 -11.00 17.50
N VAL A 21 -9.35 -11.39 16.82
CA VAL A 21 -9.45 -12.06 15.53
C VAL A 21 -10.09 -13.44 15.66
N SER A 22 -9.72 -14.22 16.68
CA SER A 22 -10.31 -15.54 16.97
C SER A 22 -11.81 -15.43 17.21
N GLU A 23 -12.22 -14.52 18.10
CA GLU A 23 -13.63 -14.25 18.43
C GLU A 23 -14.43 -13.83 17.19
N ARG A 24 -13.88 -12.95 16.34
CA ARG A 24 -14.57 -12.48 15.13
C ARG A 24 -14.61 -13.51 14.00
N SER A 25 -13.54 -14.28 13.83
CA SER A 25 -13.41 -15.23 12.71
C SER A 25 -13.94 -16.62 12.99
N GLY A 26 -14.19 -16.96 14.26
CA GLY A 26 -14.52 -18.31 14.71
C GLY A 26 -13.35 -19.30 14.62
N VAL A 27 -12.13 -18.84 14.29
CA VAL A 27 -10.94 -19.69 14.19
C VAL A 27 -10.20 -19.70 15.52
N HIS A 28 -9.96 -20.88 16.06
CA HIS A 28 -9.27 -21.05 17.34
C HIS A 28 -7.86 -20.43 17.34
N GLU A 29 -7.48 -19.75 18.42
CA GLU A 29 -6.20 -19.03 18.56
C GLU A 29 -4.98 -19.91 18.21
N VAL A 30 -4.97 -21.16 18.65
CA VAL A 30 -3.91 -22.15 18.32
C VAL A 30 -3.69 -22.30 16.81
N THR A 31 -4.74 -22.21 15.99
CA THR A 31 -4.63 -22.29 14.52
C THR A 31 -4.00 -21.02 13.96
N ILE A 32 -4.29 -19.86 14.55
CA ILE A 32 -3.69 -18.58 14.19
C ILE A 32 -2.20 -18.59 14.54
N TYR A 33 -1.85 -18.95 15.76
CA TYR A 33 -0.46 -19.08 16.20
C TYR A 33 0.33 -20.08 15.35
N ARG A 34 -0.25 -21.23 15.01
CA ARG A 34 0.42 -22.24 14.18
C ARG A 34 0.79 -21.72 12.78
N ARG A 35 -0.06 -20.92 12.15
CA ARG A 35 0.15 -20.46 10.77
C ARG A 35 0.96 -19.17 10.68
N TRP A 36 0.73 -18.21 11.57
CA TRP A 36 1.34 -16.88 11.48
C TRP A 36 2.36 -16.59 12.60
N GLY A 37 2.37 -17.40 13.68
CA GLY A 37 3.26 -17.24 14.83
C GLY A 37 2.92 -16.06 15.74
N ARG A 38 2.58 -14.92 15.15
CA ARG A 38 2.29 -13.65 15.82
C ARG A 38 1.26 -12.85 15.01
N ILE A 39 0.61 -11.90 15.66
CA ILE A 39 -0.52 -11.18 15.09
C ILE A 39 -0.10 -10.26 13.95
N GLU A 40 1.09 -9.67 14.01
CA GLU A 40 1.53 -8.73 12.98
C GLU A 40 1.91 -9.46 11.68
N SER A 41 2.31 -10.74 11.75
CA SER A 41 2.44 -11.59 10.55
C SER A 41 1.10 -11.81 9.86
N LEU A 42 0.02 -12.02 10.63
CA LEU A 42 -1.33 -12.13 10.08
C LEU A 42 -1.80 -10.79 9.50
N VAL A 43 -1.62 -9.70 10.25
CA VAL A 43 -1.98 -8.35 9.80
C VAL A 43 -1.26 -7.99 8.50
N LEU A 44 0.02 -8.33 8.37
CA LEU A 44 0.75 -8.09 7.13
C LEU A 44 0.26 -8.98 5.98
N ASP A 45 -0.02 -10.25 6.23
CA ASP A 45 -0.61 -11.16 5.22
C ASP A 45 -1.94 -10.60 4.69
N VAL A 46 -2.80 -10.09 5.58
CA VAL A 46 -4.02 -9.38 5.18
C VAL A 46 -3.69 -8.12 4.38
N ALA A 47 -2.75 -7.28 4.86
CA ALA A 47 -2.37 -6.05 4.18
C ALA A 47 -1.85 -6.30 2.76
N VAL A 48 -0.89 -7.22 2.59
CA VAL A 48 -0.32 -7.58 1.28
C VAL A 48 -1.40 -8.15 0.37
N THR A 49 -2.29 -8.99 0.88
CA THR A 49 -3.38 -9.58 0.08
C THR A 49 -4.35 -8.50 -0.39
N GLN A 50 -4.86 -7.66 0.52
CA GLN A 50 -5.85 -6.64 0.19
C GLN A 50 -5.27 -5.53 -0.70
N LEU A 51 -4.07 -5.04 -0.40
CA LEU A 51 -3.41 -4.06 -1.25
C LEU A 51 -3.13 -4.59 -2.66
N ASN A 52 -2.94 -5.91 -2.80
CA ASN A 52 -2.80 -6.55 -4.10
C ASN A 52 -4.10 -6.58 -4.91
N GLU A 53 -5.23 -6.81 -4.24
CA GLU A 53 -6.57 -6.89 -4.82
C GLU A 53 -7.16 -5.51 -5.14
N GLU A 54 -6.99 -4.53 -4.25
CA GLU A 54 -7.71 -3.25 -4.32
C GLU A 54 -7.04 -2.19 -5.20
N ALA A 55 -5.71 -2.20 -5.30
CA ALA A 55 -4.97 -1.14 -6.00
C ALA A 55 -3.82 -1.69 -6.86
N PRO A 56 -4.09 -2.48 -7.92
CA PRO A 56 -3.10 -2.72 -8.96
C PRO A 56 -2.75 -1.42 -9.67
N PHE A 57 -1.50 -1.28 -10.15
CA PHE A 57 -1.16 -0.18 -11.05
C PHE A 57 -1.92 -0.33 -12.37
N PRO A 58 -2.67 0.69 -12.84
CA PRO A 58 -3.37 0.64 -14.12
C PRO A 58 -2.39 0.52 -15.30
N ASP A 59 -2.78 -0.20 -16.34
CA ASP A 59 -1.90 -0.48 -17.49
C ASP A 59 -2.62 -0.23 -18.82
N SER A 60 -3.25 0.95 -18.95
CA SER A 60 -4.06 1.29 -20.12
C SER A 60 -3.24 1.74 -21.33
N GLY A 61 -1.97 2.09 -21.11
CA GLY A 61 -1.04 2.56 -22.15
C GLY A 61 -0.93 4.08 -22.22
N ASP A 62 -1.76 4.82 -21.49
CA ASP A 62 -1.61 6.25 -21.24
C ASP A 62 -1.02 6.45 -19.84
N LEU A 63 0.27 6.75 -19.76
CA LEU A 63 0.99 6.89 -18.49
C LEU A 63 0.38 7.97 -17.58
N ARG A 64 -0.09 9.09 -18.14
CA ARG A 64 -0.68 10.17 -17.33
C ARG A 64 -1.97 9.69 -16.70
N ARG A 65 -2.83 9.05 -17.49
CA ARG A 65 -4.09 8.48 -17.01
C ARG A 65 -3.84 7.38 -15.97
N ASP A 66 -2.89 6.48 -16.24
CA ASP A 66 -2.55 5.38 -15.34
C ASP A 66 -2.02 5.91 -13.98
N LEU A 67 -1.17 6.95 -13.99
CA LEU A 67 -0.68 7.60 -12.76
C LEU A 67 -1.80 8.31 -11.99
N LEU A 68 -2.72 8.98 -12.68
CA LEU A 68 -3.82 9.69 -12.06
C LEU A 68 -4.85 8.72 -11.43
N ASP A 69 -5.23 7.68 -12.17
CA ASP A 69 -6.10 6.60 -11.68
C ASP A 69 -5.46 5.92 -10.45
N TRP A 70 -4.15 5.68 -10.49
CA TRP A 70 -3.41 5.13 -9.35
C TRP A 70 -3.37 6.07 -8.15
N ALA A 71 -3.12 7.36 -8.36
CA ALA A 71 -3.10 8.38 -7.30
C ALA A 71 -4.47 8.49 -6.61
N HIS A 72 -5.56 8.47 -7.38
CA HIS A 72 -6.92 8.45 -6.84
C HIS A 72 -7.19 7.19 -6.02
N ALA A 73 -6.79 6.01 -6.51
CA ALA A 73 -6.96 4.76 -5.77
C ALA A 73 -6.22 4.80 -4.44
N VAL A 74 -4.95 5.24 -4.43
CA VAL A 74 -4.16 5.35 -3.19
C VAL A 74 -4.77 6.37 -2.24
N ALA A 75 -5.15 7.55 -2.72
CA ALA A 75 -5.76 8.60 -1.89
C ALA A 75 -7.11 8.15 -1.30
N GLY A 76 -7.95 7.46 -2.08
CA GLY A 76 -9.21 6.87 -1.61
C GLY A 76 -8.99 5.81 -0.54
N GLN A 77 -8.00 4.94 -0.73
CA GLN A 77 -7.64 3.90 0.23
C GLN A 77 -7.22 4.49 1.58
N VAL A 78 -6.27 5.44 1.59
CA VAL A 78 -5.74 6.00 2.84
C VAL A 78 -6.69 6.95 3.56
N LYS A 79 -7.82 7.33 2.93
CA LYS A 79 -8.93 8.05 3.59
C LYS A 79 -9.78 7.16 4.48
N THR A 80 -9.73 5.85 4.30
CA THR A 80 -10.48 4.90 5.12
C THR A 80 -9.65 4.40 6.30
N ARG A 81 -10.30 4.09 7.44
CA ARG A 81 -9.61 3.51 8.59
C ARG A 81 -8.93 2.19 8.24
N GLU A 82 -9.64 1.34 7.48
CA GLU A 82 -9.13 0.08 6.98
C GLU A 82 -7.91 0.26 6.08
N GLY A 83 -8.05 1.02 5.00
CA GLY A 83 -6.97 1.23 4.04
C GLY A 83 -5.74 1.91 4.63
N PHE A 84 -5.92 2.83 5.59
CA PHE A 84 -4.81 3.42 6.33
C PHE A 84 -4.14 2.42 7.28
N ALA A 85 -4.88 1.51 7.90
CA ALA A 85 -4.31 0.43 8.70
C ALA A 85 -3.50 -0.56 7.84
N LEU A 86 -3.98 -0.91 6.64
CA LEU A 86 -3.22 -1.75 5.69
C LEU A 86 -1.89 -1.08 5.29
N PHE A 87 -1.91 0.22 4.98
CA PHE A 87 -0.70 1.00 4.70
C PHE A 87 0.27 0.99 5.88
N ARG A 88 -0.20 1.24 7.11
CA ARG A 88 0.65 1.21 8.31
C ARG A 88 1.27 -0.15 8.57
N ALA A 89 0.52 -1.24 8.37
CA ALA A 89 1.03 -2.59 8.50
C ALA A 89 2.19 -2.86 7.53
N LEU A 90 2.02 -2.46 6.27
CA LEU A 90 3.08 -2.56 5.26
C LEU A 90 4.29 -1.69 5.64
N ALA A 91 4.08 -0.42 6.00
CA ALA A 91 5.14 0.51 6.36
C ALA A 91 5.94 0.04 7.59
N ALA A 92 5.26 -0.52 8.60
CA ALA A 92 5.89 -1.08 9.78
C ALA A 92 6.76 -2.31 9.44
N ALA A 93 6.31 -3.16 8.52
CA ALA A 93 7.06 -4.33 8.09
C ALA A 93 8.32 -3.99 7.27
N THR A 94 8.32 -2.86 6.57
CA THR A 94 9.45 -2.45 5.69
C THR A 94 10.37 -1.41 6.31
N SER A 95 9.95 -0.75 7.39
CA SER A 95 10.72 0.34 8.00
C SER A 95 11.97 -0.19 8.71
N PRO A 96 13.18 0.31 8.39
CA PRO A 96 14.40 0.00 9.13
C PRO A 96 14.31 0.43 10.61
N LEU A 97 13.49 1.45 10.89
CA LEU A 97 13.25 1.98 12.23
C LEU A 97 12.15 1.21 12.99
N GLY A 98 11.37 0.39 12.28
CA GLY A 98 10.27 -0.41 12.86
C GLY A 98 10.72 -1.67 13.59
N GLY A 99 12.04 -1.91 13.69
CA GLY A 99 12.60 -3.12 14.29
C GLY A 99 12.17 -4.36 13.51
N GLY A 100 12.69 -4.53 12.29
CA GLY A 100 12.33 -5.56 11.32
C GLY A 100 11.84 -6.86 11.96
N GLN A 101 10.53 -7.06 11.94
CA GLN A 101 9.91 -8.13 12.71
C GLN A 101 9.93 -9.46 11.92
N GLY A 102 11.04 -10.18 12.03
CA GLY A 102 11.23 -11.52 11.46
C GLY A 102 11.43 -11.53 9.94
N GLU A 103 12.13 -12.55 9.44
CA GLU A 103 12.53 -12.66 8.02
C GLU A 103 11.34 -12.81 7.06
N GLN A 104 10.29 -13.52 7.49
CA GLN A 104 9.18 -13.90 6.62
C GLN A 104 8.18 -12.75 6.35
N PRO A 105 7.73 -11.99 7.37
CA PRO A 105 6.93 -10.79 7.15
C PRO A 105 7.66 -9.74 6.30
N ALA A 106 8.96 -9.54 6.52
CA ALA A 106 9.75 -8.65 5.68
C ALA A 106 9.79 -9.08 4.20
N ALA A 107 9.81 -10.39 3.92
CA ALA A 107 9.82 -10.92 2.56
C ALA A 107 8.51 -10.65 1.80
N ASP A 108 7.36 -10.80 2.47
CA ASP A 108 6.03 -10.58 1.87
C ASP A 108 5.81 -9.09 1.55
N ALA A 109 6.14 -8.21 2.49
CA ALA A 109 6.07 -6.76 2.27
C ALA A 109 7.00 -6.29 1.14
N ALA A 110 8.23 -6.80 1.12
CA ALA A 110 9.17 -6.51 0.05
C ALA A 110 8.69 -7.09 -1.29
N GLY A 111 7.99 -8.23 -1.29
CA GLY A 111 7.34 -8.82 -2.46
C GLY A 111 6.29 -7.89 -3.06
N TYR A 112 5.39 -7.36 -2.23
CA TYR A 112 4.40 -6.36 -2.64
C TYR A 112 5.06 -5.12 -3.27
N LEU A 113 6.04 -4.52 -2.60
CA LEU A 113 6.73 -3.33 -3.10
C LEU A 113 7.45 -3.61 -4.42
N ARG A 114 8.17 -4.74 -4.54
CA ARG A 114 8.82 -5.13 -5.79
C ARG A 114 7.82 -5.28 -6.94
N GLN A 115 6.66 -5.90 -6.68
CA GLN A 115 5.62 -6.06 -7.70
C GLN A 115 5.07 -4.72 -8.18
N ARG A 116 4.75 -3.80 -7.25
CA ARG A 116 4.24 -2.46 -7.59
C ARG A 116 5.27 -1.64 -8.35
N THR A 117 6.52 -1.64 -7.92
CA THR A 117 7.63 -0.99 -8.64
C THR A 117 7.81 -1.56 -10.04
N ALA A 118 7.73 -2.89 -10.21
CA ALA A 118 7.85 -3.53 -11.52
C ALA A 118 6.67 -3.21 -12.46
N GLN A 119 5.46 -3.01 -11.93
CA GLN A 119 4.31 -2.56 -12.74
C GLN A 119 4.52 -1.13 -13.24
N LEU A 120 4.86 -0.20 -12.35
CA LEU A 120 5.15 1.18 -12.73
C LEU A 120 6.33 1.25 -13.72
N GLN A 121 7.41 0.52 -13.45
CA GLN A 121 8.59 0.49 -14.34
C GLN A 121 8.21 0.07 -15.76
N ARG A 122 7.38 -0.96 -15.92
CA ARG A 122 6.91 -1.40 -17.25
C ARG A 122 6.15 -0.30 -18.00
N ALA A 123 5.32 0.49 -17.30
CA ALA A 123 4.60 1.59 -17.93
C ALA A 123 5.54 2.74 -18.36
N LEU A 124 6.55 3.02 -17.54
CA LEU A 124 7.60 3.99 -17.87
C LEU A 124 8.44 3.50 -19.06
N ASP A 125 8.85 2.23 -19.08
CA ASP A 125 9.65 1.63 -20.16
C ASP A 125 8.95 1.78 -21.52
N ARG A 126 7.63 1.56 -21.61
CA ARG A 126 6.89 1.76 -22.86
C ARG A 126 6.96 3.19 -23.39
N VAL A 127 6.93 4.20 -22.50
CA VAL A 127 7.07 5.60 -22.91
C VAL A 127 8.48 5.85 -23.45
N ALA A 128 9.51 5.27 -22.81
CA ALA A 128 10.89 5.37 -23.30
C ALA A 128 11.06 4.66 -24.66
N GLU A 129 10.49 3.48 -24.85
CA GLU A 129 10.52 2.72 -26.11
C GLU A 129 9.84 3.48 -27.26
N ALA A 130 8.80 4.27 -26.95
CA ALA A 130 8.14 5.17 -27.90
C ALA A 130 8.94 6.47 -28.18
N GLY A 131 10.15 6.61 -27.64
CA GLY A 131 11.01 7.80 -27.80
C GLY A 131 10.70 8.95 -26.84
N GLY A 132 9.81 8.72 -25.87
CA GLY A 132 9.53 9.67 -24.79
C GLY A 132 10.63 9.68 -23.73
N LYS A 133 10.51 10.62 -22.79
CA LYS A 133 11.34 10.68 -21.59
C LYS A 133 10.43 10.53 -20.38
N PRO A 134 10.28 9.31 -19.84
CA PRO A 134 9.49 9.10 -18.63
C PRO A 134 10.28 9.50 -17.38
N PRO A 135 9.61 9.86 -16.27
CA PRO A 135 10.27 9.99 -14.98
C PRO A 135 10.80 8.66 -14.46
N THR A 136 11.61 8.70 -13.40
CA THR A 136 12.01 7.48 -12.69
C THR A 136 10.92 7.04 -11.70
N VAL A 137 10.90 5.76 -11.33
CA VAL A 137 10.03 5.25 -10.25
C VAL A 137 10.22 6.07 -8.98
N ALA A 138 11.46 6.34 -8.56
CA ALA A 138 11.74 7.12 -7.36
C ALA A 138 11.10 8.51 -7.42
N HIS A 139 11.20 9.19 -8.57
CA HIS A 139 10.59 10.50 -8.76
C HIS A 139 9.06 10.45 -8.67
N VAL A 140 8.41 9.43 -9.24
CA VAL A 140 6.96 9.24 -9.10
C VAL A 140 6.58 9.04 -7.63
N PHE A 141 7.35 8.25 -6.88
CA PHE A 141 7.11 8.05 -5.45
C PHE A 141 7.25 9.37 -4.68
N ASP A 142 8.30 10.15 -4.95
CA ASP A 142 8.58 11.41 -4.25
C ASP A 142 7.55 12.51 -4.57
N VAL A 143 7.11 12.61 -5.83
CA VAL A 143 6.26 13.70 -6.29
C VAL A 143 4.77 13.37 -6.21
N VAL A 144 4.38 12.12 -6.42
CA VAL A 144 2.95 11.72 -6.42
C VAL A 144 2.56 11.06 -5.11
N LEU A 145 3.28 10.03 -4.68
CA LEU A 145 2.83 9.17 -3.57
C LEU A 145 3.15 9.77 -2.21
N ALA A 146 4.35 10.34 -2.03
CA ALA A 146 4.78 10.88 -0.75
C ALA A 146 3.86 12.00 -0.24
N PRO A 147 3.40 12.97 -1.06
CA PRO A 147 2.42 13.96 -0.61
C PRO A 147 1.10 13.33 -0.15
N ILE A 148 0.57 12.33 -0.88
CA ILE A 148 -0.66 11.62 -0.49
C ILE A 148 -0.50 10.96 0.89
N TYR A 149 0.58 10.22 1.09
CA TYR A 149 0.84 9.54 2.36
C TYR A 149 1.15 10.51 3.51
N LEU A 150 1.95 11.55 3.28
CA LEU A 150 2.25 12.56 4.31
C LEU A 150 1.00 13.30 4.75
N ARG A 151 0.12 13.67 3.82
CA ARG A 151 -1.18 14.27 4.10
C ARG A 151 -2.07 13.34 4.92
N ALA A 152 -2.11 12.04 4.58
CA ALA A 152 -2.86 11.05 5.34
C ALA A 152 -2.29 10.84 6.76
N ILE A 153 -0.97 10.83 6.92
CA ILE A 153 -0.29 10.63 8.21
C ILE A 153 -0.48 11.83 9.14
N PHE A 154 -0.27 13.04 8.63
CA PHE A 154 -0.20 14.26 9.44
C PHE A 154 -1.49 15.08 9.44
N GLY A 155 -2.41 14.81 8.51
CA GLY A 155 -3.72 15.45 8.45
C GLY A 155 -3.69 16.95 8.17
N TYR A 156 -2.59 17.51 7.64
CA TYR A 156 -2.51 18.94 7.34
C TYR A 156 -3.31 19.35 6.09
N GLU A 157 -3.69 18.39 5.25
CA GLU A 157 -4.51 18.57 4.05
C GLU A 157 -5.15 17.22 3.65
N PRO A 158 -6.29 17.18 2.94
CA PRO A 158 -6.86 15.92 2.43
C PRO A 158 -5.90 15.16 1.48
N PRO A 159 -5.80 13.83 1.56
CA PRO A 159 -4.86 13.04 0.74
C PRO A 159 -5.04 13.15 -0.78
N ASP A 160 -6.24 13.50 -1.25
CA ASP A 160 -6.59 13.64 -2.68
C ASP A 160 -6.46 15.07 -3.19
N THR A 161 -5.76 15.94 -2.47
CA THR A 161 -5.60 17.33 -2.88
C THR A 161 -4.63 17.45 -4.04
N GLU A 162 -5.04 18.14 -5.10
CA GLU A 162 -4.20 18.47 -6.27
C GLU A 162 -3.52 17.26 -6.96
N LEU A 163 -4.18 16.10 -7.01
CA LEU A 163 -3.60 14.89 -7.63
C LEU A 163 -3.17 15.10 -9.09
N GLU A 164 -3.96 15.81 -9.88
CA GLU A 164 -3.62 16.16 -11.26
C GLU A 164 -2.31 16.96 -11.33
N ALA A 165 -2.15 17.98 -10.49
CA ALA A 165 -0.95 18.80 -10.46
C ALA A 165 0.27 18.03 -9.94
N LEU A 166 0.10 17.04 -9.05
CA LEU A 166 1.19 16.14 -8.64
C LEU A 166 1.65 15.27 -9.82
N VAL A 167 0.70 14.68 -10.54
CA VAL A 167 1.00 13.86 -11.74
C VAL A 167 1.67 14.69 -12.83
N ASP A 168 1.13 15.88 -13.13
CA ASP A 168 1.69 16.77 -14.15
C ASP A 168 3.12 17.21 -13.79
N ARG A 169 3.40 17.49 -12.51
CA ARG A 169 4.76 17.77 -12.02
C ARG A 169 5.70 16.59 -12.20
N ALA A 170 5.25 15.38 -11.89
CA ALA A 170 6.07 14.18 -12.05
C ALA A 170 6.42 13.93 -13.53
N LEU A 171 5.52 14.27 -14.46
CA LEU A 171 5.73 14.09 -15.90
C LEU A 171 6.55 15.23 -16.54
N ALA A 172 6.49 16.44 -15.99
CA ALA A 172 7.19 17.61 -16.54
C ALA A 172 8.72 17.60 -16.34
N THR A 173 9.23 16.76 -15.44
CA THR A 173 10.65 16.78 -15.01
C THR A 173 11.50 15.68 -15.67
N ALA A 174 11.09 15.18 -16.84
CA ALA A 174 11.74 14.09 -17.56
C ALA A 174 12.33 14.49 -18.93
#